data_AF-A0AAV9HFU8-F1
#
_entry.id   AF-A0AAV9HFU8-F1
#
_cell.length_a   1.000
_cell.length_b   1.000
_cell.length_c   1.000
_cell.angle_alpha   90.00
_cell.angle_beta   90.00
_cell.angle_gamma   90.00
#
_symmetry.space_group_name_H-M   'P 1'
#
loop_
_entity.id
_entity.type
_entity.pdbx_description
1 polymer ?
#
loop_
_entity_poly.entity_id
_entity_poly.type
_entity_poly.pdbx_seq_one_letter_code
_entity_poly.pdbx_strand_id
1 'polypeptide(L)'
;MATSIPRFLLPQRGSIWRRVAIPGVPSSPVSPASSAAIIRFNSNKSPSGPRVLEKPARFNPPSHGSRLPRKGAIPRHYGGELSDAELKFQEEKDYPLAPPPKNTWAHWFLNTRWIHLVITVGSLTGLAVWTFAVNFKETSPFADMLPPAQDYLWHPFSSIRMLIEVMRLHEAHKSARIQEKRKRGVDDVAKRAAYRKAHGLPEEMGLFNTKRSTIRSDDDGDKAVESAAAVDDASPIAHQAEQPRSKRAPAEVRRLTEEEQKEIVEGVKKKWLGIF
;
A
#
# COMPACT_ATOMS: atom_id res chain seq x y z
N MET A 1 12.79 -63.62 1.74
CA MET A 1 11.58 -62.77 1.70
C MET A 1 12.04 -61.32 1.75
N ALA A 2 11.99 -60.60 0.63
CA ALA A 2 12.47 -59.21 0.53
C ALA A 2 11.27 -58.26 0.70
N THR A 3 11.28 -57.46 1.75
CA THR A 3 10.23 -56.47 2.05
C THR A 3 10.42 -55.24 1.15
N SER A 4 9.55 -55.09 0.16
CA SER A 4 9.52 -53.91 -0.71
C SER A 4 8.96 -52.72 0.07
N ILE A 5 9.78 -51.69 0.31
CA ILE A 5 9.37 -50.46 0.98
C ILE A 5 8.46 -49.69 0.01
N PRO A 6 7.22 -49.35 0.39
CA PRO A 6 6.31 -48.67 -0.51
C PRO A 6 6.74 -47.21 -0.78
N ARG A 7 6.66 -46.81 -2.06
CA ARG A 7 7.22 -45.57 -2.64
C ARG A 7 6.71 -44.25 -2.05
N PHE A 8 5.64 -44.25 -1.27
CA PHE A 8 5.11 -43.07 -0.60
C PHE A 8 5.82 -42.73 0.72
N LEU A 9 6.63 -43.66 1.26
CA LEU A 9 7.46 -43.43 2.44
C LEU A 9 8.83 -42.81 2.11
N LEU A 10 9.15 -42.68 0.83
CA LEU A 10 10.36 -41.97 0.39
C LEU A 10 9.99 -40.50 0.10
N PRO A 11 10.77 -39.52 0.58
CA PRO A 11 10.53 -38.10 0.31
C PRO A 11 10.69 -37.82 -1.19
N GLN A 12 9.58 -37.78 -1.93
CA GLN A 12 9.62 -37.68 -3.39
C GLN A 12 10.06 -36.31 -3.91
N ARG A 13 10.05 -35.25 -3.09
CA ARG A 13 10.55 -33.90 -3.45
C ARG A 13 11.04 -33.11 -2.24
N GLY A 14 12.25 -33.43 -1.76
CA GLY A 14 12.96 -32.57 -0.81
C GLY A 14 13.68 -31.42 -1.51
N SER A 15 13.42 -30.18 -1.11
CA SER A 15 14.13 -28.96 -1.58
C SER A 15 15.64 -29.00 -1.32
N ILE A 16 16.09 -29.89 -0.43
CA ILE A 16 17.48 -30.08 0.03
C ILE A 16 18.38 -30.85 -0.94
N TRP A 17 17.86 -31.49 -1.99
CA TRP A 17 18.67 -32.19 -3.01
C TRP A 17 18.76 -31.46 -4.35
N ARG A 18 18.17 -30.25 -4.46
CA ARG A 18 18.30 -29.42 -5.65
C ARG A 18 19.65 -28.70 -5.61
N ARG A 19 20.72 -29.36 -6.10
CA ARG A 19 21.89 -28.62 -6.57
C ARG A 19 21.39 -27.70 -7.70
N VAL A 20 21.55 -26.40 -7.50
CA VAL A 20 21.30 -25.40 -8.53
C VAL A 20 22.36 -25.61 -9.61
N ALA A 21 22.02 -26.42 -10.61
CA ALA A 21 22.73 -26.44 -11.87
C ALA A 21 22.31 -25.19 -12.63
N ILE A 22 23.21 -24.21 -12.71
CA ILE A 22 23.06 -23.05 -13.58
C ILE A 22 23.34 -23.53 -15.01
N PRO A 23 22.38 -23.48 -15.95
CA PRO A 23 22.66 -23.82 -17.34
C PRO A 23 23.56 -22.72 -17.94
N GLY A 24 24.79 -23.07 -18.34
CA GLY A 24 25.61 -22.18 -19.19
C GLY A 24 27.13 -22.12 -18.98
N VAL A 25 27.76 -22.91 -18.10
CA VAL A 25 29.23 -22.82 -17.90
C VAL A 25 29.94 -24.11 -18.34
N PRO A 26 30.73 -24.10 -19.43
CA PRO A 26 31.62 -25.21 -19.75
C PRO A 26 32.89 -25.17 -18.89
N SER A 27 33.20 -26.27 -18.19
CA SER A 27 34.47 -26.49 -17.50
C SER A 27 35.55 -26.97 -18.47
N SER A 28 36.66 -26.23 -18.58
CA SER A 28 37.83 -26.61 -19.38
C SER A 28 39.02 -27.00 -18.49
N PRO A 29 39.82 -28.03 -18.85
CA PRO A 29 40.92 -28.55 -18.03
C PRO A 29 42.25 -27.78 -18.24
N VAL A 30 43.01 -27.59 -17.16
CA VAL A 30 44.35 -26.96 -17.17
C VAL A 30 45.43 -28.05 -17.26
N SER A 31 46.44 -27.84 -18.12
CA SER A 31 47.66 -28.65 -18.24
C SER A 31 48.90 -27.81 -17.84
N PRO A 32 49.95 -28.39 -17.22
CA PRO A 32 51.06 -27.63 -16.65
C PRO A 32 52.32 -27.69 -17.53
N ALA A 33 53.06 -26.59 -17.65
CA ALA A 33 54.42 -26.61 -18.18
C ALA A 33 55.31 -25.56 -17.51
N SER A 34 56.43 -26.07 -17.01
CA SER A 34 57.47 -25.46 -16.19
C SER A 34 58.42 -24.57 -17.00
N SER A 35 59.09 -23.62 -16.36
CA SER A 35 60.45 -23.23 -16.76
C SER A 35 61.22 -22.64 -15.58
N ALA A 36 62.33 -23.31 -15.26
CA ALA A 36 63.27 -22.94 -14.21
C ALA A 36 64.18 -21.78 -14.67
N ALA A 37 64.60 -20.93 -13.73
CA ALA A 37 65.56 -19.86 -13.97
C ALA A 37 66.80 -20.00 -13.08
N ILE A 38 67.97 -19.85 -13.70
CA ILE A 38 69.32 -19.90 -13.12
C ILE A 38 69.65 -18.55 -12.45
N ILE A 39 70.16 -18.58 -11.21
CA ILE A 39 70.52 -17.40 -10.41
C ILE A 39 72.03 -17.12 -10.53
N ARG A 40 72.43 -15.85 -10.74
CA ARG A 40 73.80 -15.36 -10.48
C ARG A 40 73.81 -14.48 -9.23
N PHE A 41 74.78 -14.71 -8.35
CA PHE A 41 74.95 -13.97 -7.10
C PHE A 41 75.85 -12.75 -7.29
N ASN A 42 75.42 -11.60 -6.80
CA ASN A 42 76.32 -10.50 -6.45
C ASN A 42 76.08 -10.16 -4.97
N SER A 43 77.12 -10.33 -4.17
CA SER A 43 77.11 -10.06 -2.73
C SER A 43 77.47 -8.60 -2.49
N ASN A 44 76.77 -7.95 -1.56
CA ASN A 44 77.43 -6.97 -0.69
C ASN A 44 76.63 -6.74 0.59
N LYS A 45 77.38 -6.88 1.70
CA LYS A 45 77.11 -6.45 3.08
C LYS A 45 76.10 -7.27 3.90
N SER A 46 76.62 -7.88 4.96
CA SER A 46 75.88 -8.54 6.04
C SER A 46 75.47 -7.54 7.12
N PRO A 47 74.23 -7.64 7.62
CA PRO A 47 73.94 -7.31 9.00
C PRO A 47 73.64 -8.59 9.80
N SER A 48 74.17 -8.60 11.02
CA SER A 48 74.05 -9.61 12.05
C SER A 48 72.60 -9.77 12.51
N GLY A 49 72.06 -10.99 12.40
CA GLY A 49 70.70 -11.38 12.78
C GLY A 49 70.20 -12.53 11.88
N PRO A 50 69.34 -13.44 12.36
CA PRO A 50 68.78 -14.49 11.50
C PRO A 50 67.99 -13.83 10.36
N ARG A 51 68.55 -13.87 9.14
CA ARG A 51 67.97 -13.31 7.91
C ARG A 51 66.69 -14.06 7.55
N VAL A 52 65.58 -13.66 8.14
CA VAL A 52 64.24 -14.06 7.69
C VAL A 52 63.90 -13.18 6.50
N LEU A 53 63.87 -13.78 5.31
CA LEU A 53 63.55 -13.11 4.06
C LEU A 53 62.08 -12.67 4.11
N GLU A 54 61.84 -11.36 4.19
CA GLU A 54 60.49 -10.84 4.03
C GLU A 54 59.96 -11.28 2.66
N LYS A 55 58.80 -11.95 2.66
CA LYS A 55 58.18 -12.41 1.41
C LYS A 55 57.98 -11.18 0.52
N PRO A 56 58.43 -11.19 -0.75
CA PRO A 56 58.20 -10.05 -1.64
C PRO A 56 56.70 -9.77 -1.72
N ALA A 57 56.33 -8.49 -1.72
CA ALA A 57 54.94 -8.06 -1.83
C ALA A 57 54.26 -8.82 -2.97
N ARG A 58 53.19 -9.55 -2.64
CA ARG A 58 52.44 -10.34 -3.62
C ARG A 58 51.97 -9.38 -4.71
N PHE A 59 52.38 -9.66 -5.96
CA PHE A 59 51.97 -8.87 -7.12
C PHE A 59 50.44 -8.84 -7.20
N ASN A 60 49.87 -7.72 -6.81
CA ASN A 60 48.47 -7.44 -7.03
C ASN A 60 48.41 -6.78 -8.41
N PRO A 61 48.03 -7.51 -9.48
CA PRO A 61 47.78 -6.86 -10.75
C PRO A 61 46.79 -5.72 -10.48
N PRO A 62 46.89 -4.57 -11.17
CA PRO A 62 45.93 -3.49 -11.01
C PRO A 62 44.54 -4.11 -11.14
N SER A 63 43.86 -4.29 -10.00
CA SER A 63 42.50 -4.79 -9.97
C SER A 63 41.75 -3.80 -10.82
N HIS A 64 41.17 -4.25 -11.94
CA HIS A 64 40.32 -3.47 -12.82
C HIS A 64 39.81 -2.23 -12.10
N GLY A 65 40.31 -1.04 -12.52
CA GLY A 65 40.26 0.15 -11.68
C GLY A 65 38.89 0.27 -11.01
N SER A 66 38.87 0.32 -9.67
CA SER A 66 37.63 0.50 -8.89
C SER A 66 36.90 1.81 -9.20
N ARG A 67 37.47 2.61 -10.10
CA ARG A 67 36.81 3.74 -10.74
C ARG A 67 35.73 3.20 -11.66
N LEU A 68 34.50 3.26 -11.17
CA LEU A 68 33.35 3.38 -12.05
C LEU A 68 33.69 4.42 -13.13
N PRO A 69 33.33 4.16 -14.41
CA PRO A 69 33.49 5.16 -15.46
C PRO A 69 32.93 6.49 -14.95
N ARG A 70 33.69 7.58 -15.16
CA ARG A 70 33.29 8.93 -14.72
C ARG A 70 31.81 9.14 -15.05
N LYS A 71 30.99 9.59 -14.10
CA LYS A 71 29.60 9.97 -14.36
C LYS A 71 29.59 10.94 -15.56
N GLY A 72 29.07 10.49 -16.70
CA GLY A 72 29.08 11.23 -17.98
C GLY A 72 29.93 10.61 -19.10
N ALA A 73 30.77 9.62 -18.81
CA ALA A 73 31.43 8.81 -19.84
C ALA A 73 30.44 7.76 -20.37
N ILE A 74 29.57 8.20 -21.28
CA ILE A 74 28.76 7.28 -22.08
C ILE A 74 29.73 6.33 -22.80
N PRO A 75 29.51 5.00 -22.76
CA PRO A 75 30.34 4.05 -23.48
C PRO A 75 30.44 4.49 -24.94
N ARG A 76 31.64 4.91 -25.35
CA ARG A 76 31.86 5.39 -26.71
C ARG A 76 31.75 4.18 -27.63
N HIS A 77 30.65 4.13 -28.38
CA HIS A 77 30.54 3.18 -29.48
C HIS A 77 31.67 3.51 -30.48
N TYR A 78 32.50 2.51 -30.77
CA TYR A 78 33.69 2.66 -31.61
C TYR A 78 33.38 2.96 -33.10
N GLY A 79 32.11 3.16 -33.47
CA GLY A 79 31.63 3.40 -34.83
C GLY A 79 31.27 4.85 -35.17
N GLY A 80 31.48 5.81 -34.27
CA GLY A 80 31.03 7.20 -34.48
C GLY A 80 29.54 7.40 -34.20
N GLU A 81 29.02 8.60 -34.47
CA GLU A 81 27.59 8.90 -34.34
C GLU A 81 26.81 8.25 -35.48
N LEU A 82 25.70 7.59 -35.16
CA LEU A 82 24.87 6.94 -36.19
C LEU A 82 24.18 8.00 -37.04
N SER A 83 24.15 7.77 -38.35
CA SER A 83 23.32 8.58 -39.25
C SER A 83 21.84 8.43 -38.90
N ASP A 84 21.04 9.47 -39.16
CA ASP A 84 19.59 9.43 -38.90
C ASP A 84 18.88 8.29 -39.65
N ALA A 85 19.39 7.91 -40.82
CA ALA A 85 18.88 6.79 -41.61
C ALA A 85 19.15 5.45 -40.91
N GLU A 86 20.32 5.30 -40.30
CA GLU A 86 20.73 4.08 -39.62
C GLU A 86 20.04 3.91 -38.26
N LEU A 87 19.76 5.01 -37.56
CA LEU A 87 18.90 4.99 -36.36
C LEU A 87 17.49 4.49 -36.68
N LYS A 88 16.86 4.99 -37.76
CA LYS A 88 15.54 4.51 -38.19
C LYS A 88 15.57 3.02 -38.55
N PHE A 89 16.62 2.57 -39.24
CA PHE A 89 16.79 1.17 -39.58
C PHE A 89 16.97 0.28 -38.34
N GLN A 90 17.68 0.75 -37.30
CA GLN A 90 17.80 0.03 -36.04
C GLN A 90 16.48 -0.04 -35.27
N GLU A 91 15.66 1.02 -35.31
CA GLU A 91 14.35 1.04 -34.66
C GLU A 91 13.32 0.10 -35.31
N GLU A 92 13.42 -0.13 -36.62
CA GLU A 92 12.55 -1.05 -37.36
C GLU A 92 12.98 -2.51 -37.27
N LYS A 93 14.22 -2.78 -36.84
CA LYS A 93 14.79 -4.12 -36.87
C LYS A 93 14.28 -4.98 -35.72
N ASP A 94 13.53 -6.02 -36.09
CA ASP A 94 13.02 -7.01 -35.15
C ASP A 94 14.11 -8.03 -34.79
N TYR A 95 14.37 -8.22 -33.50
CA TYR A 95 15.35 -9.18 -33.00
C TYR A 95 14.69 -10.11 -31.97
N PRO A 96 15.07 -11.39 -31.93
CA PRO A 96 14.57 -12.30 -30.91
C PRO A 96 14.98 -11.77 -29.51
N LEU A 97 14.03 -11.70 -28.58
CA LEU A 97 14.16 -11.19 -27.20
C LEU A 97 14.25 -9.65 -27.06
N ALA A 98 14.27 -8.90 -28.15
CA ALA A 98 14.14 -7.44 -28.09
C ALA A 98 12.66 -7.04 -27.94
N PRO A 99 12.36 -5.85 -27.38
CA PRO A 99 11.01 -5.32 -27.46
C PRO A 99 10.61 -5.13 -28.93
N PRO A 100 9.33 -5.32 -29.26
CA PRO A 100 8.85 -5.20 -30.63
C PRO A 100 9.08 -3.78 -31.18
N PRO A 101 9.35 -3.62 -32.49
CA PRO A 101 9.64 -2.32 -33.08
C PRO A 101 8.41 -1.40 -33.06
N LYS A 102 8.62 -0.08 -33.07
CA LYS A 102 7.59 0.93 -32.75
C LYS A 102 6.35 0.89 -33.67
N ASN A 103 6.53 0.42 -34.90
CA ASN A 103 5.52 0.31 -35.95
C ASN A 103 4.71 -1.00 -35.87
N THR A 104 4.88 -1.82 -34.83
CA THR A 104 4.10 -3.05 -34.63
C THR A 104 2.97 -2.90 -33.61
N TRP A 105 1.92 -3.70 -33.79
CA TRP A 105 0.80 -3.77 -32.86
C TRP A 105 1.23 -4.19 -31.45
N ALA A 106 2.21 -5.10 -31.35
CA ALA A 106 2.75 -5.55 -30.07
C ALA A 106 3.40 -4.41 -29.28
N HIS A 107 4.18 -3.53 -29.95
CA HIS A 107 4.74 -2.34 -29.31
C HIS A 107 3.66 -1.38 -28.84
N TRP A 108 2.65 -1.15 -29.68
CA TRP A 108 1.49 -0.32 -29.31
C TRP A 108 0.77 -0.86 -28.07
N PHE A 109 0.45 -2.16 -28.04
CA PHE A 109 -0.26 -2.77 -26.92
C PHE A 109 0.57 -2.68 -25.62
N LEU A 110 1.86 -3.03 -25.68
CA LEU A 110 2.75 -3.06 -24.51
C LEU A 110 3.08 -1.67 -23.96
N ASN A 111 3.16 -0.64 -24.80
CA ASN A 111 3.57 0.70 -24.36
C ASN A 111 2.39 1.64 -24.05
N THR A 112 1.16 1.28 -24.47
CA THR A 112 -0.01 2.14 -24.24
C THR A 112 -0.53 1.99 -22.81
N ARG A 113 -0.27 3.00 -21.97
CA ARG A 113 -0.70 3.05 -20.56
C ARG A 113 -2.22 2.93 -20.38
N TRP A 114 -3.00 3.50 -21.29
CA TRP A 114 -4.46 3.51 -21.18
C TRP A 114 -5.06 2.11 -21.31
N ILE A 115 -4.53 1.26 -22.19
CA ILE A 115 -4.98 -0.13 -22.35
C ILE A 115 -4.74 -0.91 -21.05
N HIS A 116 -3.56 -0.76 -20.46
CA HIS A 116 -3.23 -1.38 -19.17
C HIS A 116 -4.14 -0.88 -18.05
N LEU A 117 -4.46 0.42 -18.04
CA LEU A 117 -5.40 0.99 -17.07
C LEU A 117 -6.80 0.39 -17.25
N VAL A 118 -7.33 0.33 -18.48
CA VAL A 118 -8.64 -0.25 -18.76
C VAL A 118 -8.68 -1.75 -18.41
N ILE A 119 -7.63 -2.51 -18.69
CA ILE A 119 -7.57 -3.94 -18.36
C ILE A 119 -7.49 -4.14 -16.83
N THR A 120 -6.60 -3.42 -16.14
CA THR A 120 -6.41 -3.56 -14.69
C THR A 120 -7.64 -3.07 -13.93
N VAL A 121 -8.12 -1.85 -14.19
CA VAL A 121 -9.30 -1.29 -13.54
C VAL A 121 -10.56 -2.04 -13.97
N GLY A 122 -10.69 -2.37 -15.26
CA GLY A 122 -11.83 -3.10 -15.80
C GLY A 122 -11.95 -4.51 -15.24
N SER A 123 -10.85 -5.26 -15.14
CA SER A 123 -10.85 -6.59 -14.50
C SER A 123 -11.21 -6.51 -13.02
N LEU A 124 -10.62 -5.57 -12.27
CA LEU A 124 -10.93 -5.38 -10.85
C LEU A 124 -12.39 -4.98 -10.63
N THR A 125 -12.91 -4.07 -11.45
CA THR A 125 -14.30 -3.60 -11.39
C THR A 125 -15.26 -4.71 -11.76
N GLY A 126 -14.96 -5.51 -12.80
CA GLY A 126 -15.76 -6.65 -13.20
C GLY A 126 -15.87 -7.71 -12.09
N LEU A 127 -14.74 -8.06 -11.44
CA LEU A 127 -14.75 -8.96 -10.28
C LEU A 127 -15.49 -8.37 -9.09
N ALA A 128 -15.35 -7.07 -8.83
CA ALA A 128 -16.07 -6.40 -7.75
C ALA A 128 -17.59 -6.45 -7.98
N VAL A 129 -18.05 -6.16 -9.19
CA VAL A 129 -19.48 -6.23 -9.55
C VAL A 129 -19.99 -7.67 -9.48
N TRP A 130 -19.21 -8.65 -9.96
CA TRP A 130 -19.59 -10.06 -9.91
C TRP A 130 -19.72 -10.58 -8.47
N THR A 131 -18.72 -10.33 -7.64
CA THR A 131 -18.73 -10.73 -6.22
C THR A 131 -19.84 -10.02 -5.45
N PHE A 132 -20.08 -8.74 -5.75
CA PHE A 132 -21.22 -8.00 -5.21
C PHE A 132 -22.56 -8.64 -5.59
N ALA A 133 -22.76 -9.00 -6.86
CA ALA A 133 -23.99 -9.63 -7.33
C ALA A 133 -24.23 -11.00 -6.66
N VAL A 134 -23.19 -11.84 -6.53
CA VAL A 134 -23.30 -13.13 -5.83
C VAL A 134 -23.65 -12.93 -4.36
N ASN A 135 -22.93 -12.05 -3.67
CA ASN A 135 -23.20 -11.73 -2.26
C ASN A 135 -24.59 -11.12 -2.06
N PHE A 136 -25.07 -10.30 -3.00
CA PHE A 136 -26.43 -9.77 -2.96
C PHE A 136 -27.47 -10.88 -3.06
N LYS A 137 -27.29 -11.83 -3.99
CA LYS A 137 -28.21 -12.97 -4.16
C LYS A 137 -28.26 -13.88 -2.93
N GLU A 138 -27.15 -14.03 -2.21
CA GLU A 138 -27.10 -14.86 -1.00
C GLU A 138 -27.64 -14.15 0.25
N THR A 139 -27.42 -12.85 0.37
CA THR A 139 -27.75 -12.10 1.60
C THR A 139 -29.04 -11.31 1.54
N SER A 140 -29.57 -11.02 0.34
CA SER A 140 -30.77 -10.21 0.16
C SER A 140 -32.02 -11.08 0.09
N PRO A 141 -33.08 -10.76 0.86
CA PRO A 141 -34.38 -11.41 0.72
C PRO A 141 -35.13 -10.99 -0.56
N PHE A 142 -34.62 -10.02 -1.32
CA PHE A 142 -35.24 -9.49 -2.54
C PHE A 142 -34.54 -9.96 -3.82
N ALA A 143 -33.73 -11.02 -3.74
CA ALA A 143 -32.98 -11.54 -4.87
C ALA A 143 -33.87 -11.98 -6.05
N ASP A 144 -35.04 -12.52 -5.75
CA ASP A 144 -36.00 -13.00 -6.76
C ASP A 144 -36.68 -11.87 -7.54
N MET A 145 -36.60 -10.63 -7.04
CA MET A 145 -37.16 -9.45 -7.71
C MET A 145 -36.22 -8.86 -8.76
N LEU A 146 -34.99 -9.38 -8.89
CA LEU A 146 -34.04 -8.93 -9.89
C LEU A 146 -34.47 -9.39 -11.29
N PRO A 147 -34.32 -8.55 -12.32
CA PRO A 147 -34.60 -8.95 -13.69
C PRO A 147 -33.66 -10.09 -14.12
N PRO A 148 -34.12 -11.02 -14.98
CA PRO A 148 -33.28 -12.11 -15.44
C PRO A 148 -32.10 -11.59 -16.25
N ALA A 149 -30.99 -12.33 -16.28
CA ALA A 149 -29.73 -11.89 -16.92
C ALA A 149 -29.92 -11.45 -18.39
N GLN A 150 -30.84 -12.08 -19.11
CA GLN A 150 -31.17 -11.76 -20.50
C GLN A 150 -31.86 -10.39 -20.64
N ASP A 151 -32.66 -9.97 -19.66
CA ASP A 151 -33.41 -8.72 -19.73
C ASP A 151 -32.48 -7.49 -19.69
N TYR A 152 -31.34 -7.59 -19.01
CA TYR A 152 -30.31 -6.55 -19.01
C TYR A 152 -29.74 -6.27 -20.42
N LEU A 153 -29.77 -7.25 -21.33
CA LEU A 153 -29.28 -7.09 -22.71
C LEU A 153 -30.32 -6.45 -23.62
N TRP A 154 -31.58 -6.84 -23.50
CA TRP A 154 -32.67 -6.35 -24.37
C TRP A 154 -33.28 -5.04 -23.87
N HIS A 155 -33.37 -4.85 -22.55
CA HIS A 155 -34.00 -3.71 -21.92
C HIS A 155 -33.12 -3.09 -20.81
N PRO A 156 -31.93 -2.57 -21.15
CA PRO A 156 -30.94 -2.13 -20.16
C PRO A 156 -31.48 -1.03 -19.23
N PHE A 157 -32.29 -0.09 -19.74
CA PHE A 157 -32.78 1.03 -18.95
C PHE A 157 -33.87 0.63 -17.93
N SER A 158 -34.78 -0.28 -18.28
CA SER A 158 -35.79 -0.77 -17.33
C SER A 158 -35.14 -1.65 -16.26
N SER A 159 -34.23 -2.55 -16.65
CA SER A 159 -33.54 -3.43 -15.70
C SER A 159 -32.69 -2.64 -14.70
N ILE A 160 -32.01 -1.57 -15.13
CA ILE A 160 -31.25 -0.69 -14.22
C ILE A 160 -32.18 0.02 -13.24
N ARG A 161 -33.34 0.52 -13.67
CA ARG A 161 -34.31 1.17 -12.78
C ARG A 161 -34.83 0.19 -11.72
N MET A 162 -35.21 -1.02 -12.13
CA MET A 162 -35.61 -2.08 -11.20
C MET A 162 -34.49 -2.44 -10.22
N LEU A 163 -33.25 -2.54 -10.70
CA LEU A 163 -32.10 -2.81 -9.82
C LEU A 163 -31.92 -1.71 -8.77
N ILE A 164 -32.08 -0.43 -9.13
CA ILE A 164 -32.02 0.69 -8.19
C ILE A 164 -33.16 0.59 -7.16
N GLU A 165 -34.37 0.24 -7.56
CA GLU A 165 -35.51 0.06 -6.65
C GLU A 165 -35.28 -1.08 -5.67
N VAL A 166 -34.81 -2.23 -6.16
CA VAL A 166 -34.46 -3.40 -5.33
C VAL A 166 -33.33 -3.08 -4.36
N MET A 167 -32.33 -2.32 -4.81
CA MET A 167 -31.24 -1.84 -3.94
C MET A 167 -31.74 -0.93 -2.83
N ARG A 168 -32.60 0.05 -3.16
CA ARG A 168 -33.25 0.92 -2.16
C ARG A 168 -34.07 0.11 -1.15
N LEU A 169 -34.79 -0.92 -1.61
CA LEU A 169 -35.57 -1.80 -0.75
C LEU A 169 -34.69 -2.62 0.19
N HIS A 170 -33.57 -3.14 -0.30
CA HIS A 170 -32.57 -3.86 0.50
C HIS A 170 -31.96 -2.96 1.58
N GLU A 171 -31.65 -1.72 1.23
CA GLU A 171 -31.15 -0.71 2.18
C GLU A 171 -32.21 -0.35 3.22
N ALA A 172 -33.46 -0.14 2.81
CA ALA A 172 -34.57 0.12 3.71
C ALA A 172 -34.77 -1.05 4.71
N HIS A 173 -34.69 -2.29 4.24
CA HIS A 173 -34.78 -3.47 5.11
C HIS A 173 -33.63 -3.57 6.11
N LYS A 174 -32.38 -3.33 5.66
CA LYS A 174 -31.21 -3.28 6.54
C LYS A 174 -31.34 -2.17 7.58
N SER A 175 -31.78 -0.99 7.16
CA SER A 175 -32.01 0.16 8.04
C SER A 175 -33.08 -0.17 9.09
N ALA A 176 -34.21 -0.74 8.69
CA ALA A 176 -35.28 -1.15 9.59
C ALA A 176 -34.79 -2.17 10.64
N ARG A 177 -34.01 -3.19 10.24
CA ARG A 177 -33.43 -4.15 11.19
C ARG A 177 -32.44 -3.51 12.16
N ILE A 178 -31.62 -2.58 11.70
CA ILE A 178 -30.68 -1.85 12.56
C ILE A 178 -31.44 -0.96 13.54
N GLN A 179 -32.48 -0.27 13.07
CA GLN A 179 -33.35 0.55 13.92
C GLN A 179 -34.07 -0.29 14.97
N GLU A 180 -34.57 -1.47 14.62
CA GLU A 180 -35.19 -2.39 15.57
C GLU A 180 -34.19 -2.84 16.65
N LYS A 181 -32.96 -3.22 16.25
CA LYS A 181 -31.90 -3.56 17.20
C LYS A 181 -31.56 -2.40 18.14
N ARG A 182 -31.48 -1.18 17.61
CA ARG A 182 -31.23 0.03 18.41
C ARG A 182 -32.39 0.31 19.36
N LYS A 183 -33.63 0.17 18.88
CA LYS A 183 -34.84 0.35 19.69
C LYS A 183 -34.85 -0.60 20.88
N ARG A 184 -34.56 -1.89 20.67
CA ARG A 184 -34.45 -2.88 21.76
C ARG A 184 -33.41 -2.44 22.81
N GLY A 185 -32.25 -1.96 22.38
CA GLY A 185 -31.22 -1.47 23.29
C GLY A 185 -31.65 -0.24 24.09
N VAL A 186 -32.35 0.71 23.46
CA VAL A 186 -32.91 1.89 24.13
C VAL A 186 -34.02 1.49 25.11
N ASP A 187 -34.92 0.59 24.72
CA ASP A 187 -36.00 0.09 25.56
C ASP A 187 -35.43 -0.61 26.82
N ASP A 188 -34.35 -1.37 26.68
CA ASP A 188 -33.69 -2.04 27.81
C ASP A 188 -32.99 -1.06 28.75
N VAL A 189 -32.44 0.04 28.23
CA VAL A 189 -31.88 1.12 29.05
C VAL A 189 -33.00 1.88 29.76
N ALA A 190 -34.09 2.19 29.07
CA ALA A 190 -35.25 2.86 29.63
C ALA A 190 -35.89 2.04 30.75
N LYS A 191 -36.06 0.73 30.57
CA LYS A 191 -36.55 -0.18 31.63
C LYS A 191 -35.64 -0.17 32.85
N ARG A 192 -34.31 -0.22 32.65
CA ARG A 192 -33.34 -0.14 33.75
C ARG A 192 -33.40 1.19 34.49
N ALA A 193 -33.55 2.29 33.76
CA ALA A 193 -33.71 3.62 34.36
C ALA A 193 -35.02 3.71 35.16
N ALA A 194 -36.14 3.23 34.61
CA ALA A 194 -37.43 3.20 35.27
C ALA A 194 -37.42 2.33 36.54
N TYR A 195 -36.79 1.15 36.49
CA TYR A 195 -36.61 0.27 37.65
C TYR A 195 -35.82 0.98 38.75
N ARG A 196 -34.70 1.64 38.41
CA ARG A 196 -33.90 2.39 39.38
C ARG A 196 -34.68 3.53 40.03
N LYS A 197 -35.42 4.31 39.23
CA LYS A 197 -36.28 5.39 39.72
C LYS A 197 -37.36 4.87 40.68
N ALA A 198 -38.01 3.75 40.36
CA ALA A 198 -39.02 3.14 41.21
C ALA A 198 -38.47 2.59 42.53
N HIS A 199 -37.22 2.10 42.52
CA HIS A 199 -36.54 1.57 43.70
C HIS A 199 -35.65 2.60 44.43
N GLY A 200 -35.69 3.89 44.04
CA GLY A 200 -34.96 4.98 44.70
C GLY A 200 -33.44 4.91 44.57
N LEU A 201 -32.89 4.18 43.59
CA LEU A 201 -31.45 4.14 43.32
C LEU A 201 -31.02 5.40 42.54
N PRO A 202 -29.82 5.97 42.79
CA PRO A 202 -29.33 7.12 42.06
C PRO A 202 -29.27 6.84 40.55
N GLU A 203 -29.59 7.86 39.75
CA GLU A 203 -29.45 7.77 38.30
C GLU A 203 -27.99 7.52 37.91
N GLU A 204 -27.75 6.61 36.96
CA GLU A 204 -26.40 6.26 36.49
C GLU A 204 -25.60 7.53 36.13
N MET A 205 -24.60 7.83 36.98
CA MET A 205 -23.46 8.62 36.59
C MET A 205 -22.74 7.85 35.46
N GLY A 206 -22.46 8.49 34.32
CA GLY A 206 -21.82 7.81 33.19
C GLY A 206 -20.47 7.18 33.57
N LEU A 207 -19.92 6.34 32.69
CA LEU A 207 -18.66 5.58 32.87
C LEU A 207 -17.42 6.44 33.25
N PHE A 208 -17.56 7.77 33.30
CA PHE A 208 -16.55 8.75 33.67
C PHE A 208 -17.09 9.85 34.58
N ASN A 209 -17.93 9.51 35.58
CA ASN A 209 -18.46 10.43 36.59
C ASN A 209 -19.01 11.78 36.06
N THR A 210 -19.41 11.78 34.78
CA THR A 210 -19.93 12.92 34.06
C THR A 210 -21.43 12.72 33.97
N LYS A 211 -22.19 13.73 34.40
CA LYS A 211 -23.65 13.74 34.27
C LYS A 211 -23.95 13.58 32.77
N ARG A 212 -24.61 12.48 32.41
CA ARG A 212 -25.07 12.25 31.05
C ARG A 212 -26.07 13.36 30.75
N SER A 213 -25.73 14.26 29.82
CA SER A 213 -26.67 15.28 29.36
C SER A 213 -27.87 14.56 28.78
N THR A 214 -28.95 14.53 29.54
CA THR A 214 -30.27 14.22 29.02
C THR A 214 -30.50 15.21 27.88
N ILE A 215 -30.76 14.71 26.68
CA ILE A 215 -31.35 15.53 25.63
C ILE A 215 -32.67 15.98 26.23
N ARG A 216 -32.77 17.26 26.60
CA ARG A 216 -34.02 17.88 27.04
C ARG A 216 -35.04 17.60 25.94
N SER A 217 -35.99 16.72 26.22
CA SER A 217 -37.29 16.75 25.59
C SER A 217 -37.98 18.02 26.10
N ASP A 218 -38.50 18.83 25.18
CA ASP A 218 -38.97 20.21 25.40
C ASP A 218 -40.24 20.36 26.28
N ASP A 219 -40.46 19.44 27.24
CA ASP A 219 -41.65 19.40 28.11
C ASP A 219 -41.37 19.69 29.60
N ASP A 220 -40.09 19.83 29.99
CA ASP A 220 -39.68 20.06 31.40
C ASP A 220 -39.03 21.43 31.63
N GLY A 221 -39.59 22.48 31.01
CA GLY A 221 -39.23 23.86 31.35
C GLY A 221 -40.09 24.36 32.50
N ASP A 222 -39.63 24.24 33.76
CA ASP A 222 -39.96 25.19 34.85
C ASP A 222 -39.35 24.90 36.24
N LYS A 223 -38.49 23.88 36.45
CA LYS A 223 -38.00 23.56 37.82
C LYS A 223 -36.50 23.35 38.01
N ALA A 224 -35.63 24.06 37.29
CA ALA A 224 -34.18 23.89 37.43
C ALA A 224 -33.37 25.19 37.49
N VAL A 225 -33.89 26.21 38.19
CA VAL A 225 -33.14 27.44 38.51
C VAL A 225 -33.11 27.64 40.03
N GLU A 226 -32.49 26.72 40.78
CA GLU A 226 -32.22 27.00 42.21
C GLU A 226 -31.13 26.16 42.90
N SER A 227 -30.17 25.58 42.18
CA SER A 227 -29.12 24.76 42.84
C SER A 227 -27.74 24.85 42.20
N ALA A 228 -27.31 26.06 41.88
CA ALA A 228 -25.96 26.33 41.36
C ALA A 228 -25.24 27.48 42.08
N ALA A 229 -25.40 27.60 43.40
CA ALA A 229 -24.65 28.57 44.20
C ALA A 229 -24.22 27.95 45.54
N ALA A 230 -23.05 27.32 45.58
CA ALA A 230 -22.25 27.10 46.78
C ALA A 230 -20.87 26.48 46.42
N VAL A 231 -19.81 27.29 46.55
CA VAL A 231 -18.46 27.06 47.12
C VAL A 231 -17.64 25.78 46.75
N ASP A 232 -16.32 25.76 46.61
CA ASP A 232 -15.25 26.60 47.18
C ASP A 232 -13.90 26.45 46.44
N ASP A 233 -13.07 27.46 46.69
CA ASP A 233 -11.70 27.75 46.26
C ASP A 233 -10.65 26.82 46.92
N ALA A 234 -9.65 26.34 46.17
CA ALA A 234 -8.37 25.89 46.72
C ALA A 234 -7.24 25.90 45.65
N SER A 235 -6.23 26.71 45.95
CA SER A 235 -5.12 27.19 45.11
C SER A 235 -3.84 26.31 45.27
N PRO A 236 -2.60 26.79 44.98
CA PRO A 236 -1.81 26.73 43.74
C PRO A 236 -0.53 25.87 43.89
N ILE A 237 0.39 25.83 42.88
CA ILE A 237 1.87 25.89 43.06
C ILE A 237 2.65 25.91 41.71
N ALA A 238 3.54 26.91 41.63
CA ALA A 238 4.83 27.04 40.90
C ALA A 238 4.93 27.36 39.38
N HIS A 239 5.18 28.65 39.11
CA HIS A 239 6.18 29.19 38.16
C HIS A 239 7.59 28.56 38.43
N GLN A 240 8.58 28.41 37.54
CA GLN A 240 9.12 29.30 36.51
C GLN A 240 10.29 28.56 35.81
N ALA A 241 10.36 28.55 34.48
CA ALA A 241 11.61 28.55 33.69
C ALA A 241 11.25 28.81 32.21
N GLU A 242 11.38 30.07 31.78
CA GLU A 242 11.05 30.54 30.44
C GLU A 242 12.25 31.33 29.88
N GLN A 243 12.55 31.17 28.58
CA GLN A 243 13.14 32.15 27.64
C GLN A 243 13.19 31.52 26.21
N PRO A 244 13.07 32.29 25.10
CA PRO A 244 11.77 32.67 24.54
C PRO A 244 11.64 32.31 23.04
N ARG A 245 10.41 32.03 22.57
CA ARG A 245 10.07 32.09 21.13
C ARG A 245 8.78 32.88 20.92
N SER A 246 8.94 34.02 20.25
CA SER A 246 7.99 34.77 19.43
C SER A 246 6.49 34.49 19.65
N LYS A 247 5.81 35.46 20.25
CA LYS A 247 4.35 35.52 20.42
C LYS A 247 3.65 35.49 19.06
N ARG A 248 2.93 34.41 18.75
CA ARG A 248 1.85 34.40 17.74
C ARG A 248 0.53 34.50 18.50
N ALA A 249 -0.19 35.61 18.30
CA ALA A 249 -1.51 35.84 18.88
C ALA A 249 -2.50 34.71 18.50
N PRO A 250 -3.48 34.37 19.35
CA PRO A 250 -4.47 33.34 19.05
C PRO A 250 -5.33 33.79 17.87
N ALA A 251 -5.35 32.99 16.80
CA ALA A 251 -6.19 33.22 15.64
C ALA A 251 -7.66 32.99 16.04
N GLU A 252 -8.39 34.09 16.11
CA GLU A 252 -9.84 34.13 16.18
C GLU A 252 -10.41 33.34 14.97
N VAL A 253 -11.17 32.27 15.23
CA VAL A 253 -11.76 31.42 14.18
C VAL A 253 -12.89 32.20 13.51
N ARG A 254 -12.54 33.00 12.49
CA ARG A 254 -13.51 33.63 11.60
C ARG A 254 -14.13 32.57 10.69
N ARG A 255 -15.46 32.58 10.59
CA ARG A 255 -16.18 31.77 9.60
C ARG A 255 -15.85 32.29 8.21
N LEU A 256 -15.17 31.47 7.42
CA LEU A 256 -14.83 31.77 6.03
C LEU A 256 -16.11 32.03 5.24
N THR A 257 -16.10 33.10 4.46
CA THR A 257 -17.21 33.45 3.56
C THR A 257 -17.33 32.41 2.44
N GLU A 258 -18.52 32.28 1.83
CA GLU A 258 -18.78 31.24 0.81
C GLU A 258 -17.86 31.33 -0.41
N GLU A 259 -17.33 32.51 -0.68
CA GLU A 259 -16.40 32.78 -1.77
C GLU A 259 -15.01 32.20 -1.47
N GLU A 260 -14.50 32.41 -0.26
CA GLU A 260 -13.22 31.84 0.19
C GLU A 260 -13.27 30.30 0.24
N GLN A 261 -14.41 29.71 0.59
CA GLN A 261 -14.59 28.26 0.57
C GLN A 261 -14.53 27.71 -0.87
N LYS A 262 -15.12 28.41 -1.85
CA LYS A 262 -15.07 28.00 -3.25
C LYS A 262 -13.65 28.08 -3.81
N GLU A 263 -12.88 29.11 -3.46
CA GLU A 263 -11.48 29.23 -3.90
C GLU A 263 -10.59 28.13 -3.33
N ILE A 264 -10.78 27.75 -2.06
CA ILE A 264 -10.05 26.63 -1.45
C ILE A 264 -10.41 25.31 -2.15
N VAL A 265 -11.69 25.07 -2.42
CA VAL A 265 -12.14 23.87 -3.13
C VAL A 265 -11.60 23.84 -4.56
N GLU A 266 -11.57 24.97 -5.27
CA GLU A 266 -10.96 25.05 -6.60
C GLU A 266 -9.44 24.83 -6.56
N GLY A 267 -8.74 25.41 -5.59
CA GLY A 267 -7.30 25.21 -5.41
C GLY A 267 -6.96 23.75 -5.12
N VAL A 268 -7.75 23.09 -4.28
CA VAL A 268 -7.60 21.66 -3.99
C VAL A 268 -7.96 20.81 -5.22
N LYS A 269 -9.01 21.17 -5.97
CA LYS A 269 -9.42 20.46 -7.19
C LYS A 269 -8.36 20.58 -8.31
N LYS A 270 -7.77 21.76 -8.51
CA LYS A 270 -6.68 22.00 -9.47
C LYS A 270 -5.42 21.23 -9.07
N LYS A 271 -5.07 21.23 -7.79
CA LYS A 271 -3.93 20.48 -7.23
C LYS A 271 -4.12 18.96 -7.30
N TRP A 272 -5.36 18.48 -7.15
CA TRP A 272 -5.71 17.07 -7.29
C TRP A 272 -5.75 16.62 -8.76
N LEU A 273 -6.13 17.49 -9.69
CA LEU A 273 -6.13 17.22 -11.13
C LEU A 273 -4.74 17.34 -11.78
N GLY A 274 -3.69 17.68 -11.02
CA GLY A 274 -2.30 17.67 -11.50
C GLY A 274 -1.96 18.72 -12.55
N ILE A 275 -2.76 19.79 -12.63
CA ILE A 275 -2.54 20.89 -13.57
C ILE A 275 -1.73 21.96 -12.84
N PHE A 276 -0.41 22.01 -13.12
CA PHE A 276 0.47 23.12 -12.77
C PHE A 276 0.52 24.12 -13.92
#